data_AF-A0A2S8EV91-F1
#
_entry.id   AF-A0A2S8EV91-F1
#
_cell.length_a   1.000
_cell.length_b   1.000
_cell.length_c   1.000
_cell.angle_alpha   90.00
_cell.angle_beta   90.00
_cell.angle_gamma   90.00
#
_symmetry.space_group_name_H-M   'P 1'
#
loop_
_entity.id
_entity.type
_entity.pdbx_description
1 polymer ?
#
loop_
_entity_poly.entity_id
_entity_poly.type
_entity_poly.pdbx_seq_one_letter_code
_entity_poly.pdbx_strand_id
1 'polypeptide(L)'
;MTELLRKPAGQAGKVHDITPESAGWSYVGFSLHRLAPGERAAASTGAREAILVLVEGRAEITADEREMGELGGRMDVFERTPPHCVYVPDGADWSARATSEATLAVCSAPGAGGHPAQVIGPAGIHPVVRGKGANTRHIHAIAMEERDVADSLLVTEVFTPDGNWSSYPPHRHDEDSYPEITYLEETYYHRLNPPQGFGFQRVFTVDRSLDVSMAVENHDVVLVPRGHHPCGVPYGYEMYYLNVMAGPLRKWRFRNHPDHDWIFQRDKD
;
A
#
# COMPACT_ATOMS: atom_id res chain seq x y z
N MET A 1 -12.79 -6.15 17.87
CA MET A 1 -12.15 -5.48 16.73
C MET A 1 -12.78 -6.02 15.47
N THR A 2 -13.04 -5.18 14.48
CA THR A 2 -13.57 -5.61 13.18
C THR A 2 -12.53 -6.50 12.50
N GLU A 3 -12.96 -7.52 11.75
CA GLU A 3 -12.02 -8.42 11.05
C GLU A 3 -11.19 -7.70 9.97
N LEU A 4 -11.53 -6.46 9.62
CA LEU A 4 -10.80 -5.67 8.63
C LEU A 4 -9.63 -4.87 9.22
N LEU A 5 -9.63 -4.54 10.52
CA LEU A 5 -8.56 -3.77 11.15
C LEU A 5 -7.54 -4.71 11.79
N ARG A 6 -6.27 -4.55 11.42
CA ARG A 6 -5.12 -5.31 11.95
C ARG A 6 -4.19 -4.37 12.69
N LYS A 7 -4.04 -4.62 13.99
CA LYS A 7 -3.04 -3.97 14.85
C LYS A 7 -1.68 -4.65 14.67
N PRO A 8 -0.56 -3.93 14.79
CA PRO A 8 0.76 -4.55 14.75
C PRO A 8 0.93 -5.54 15.92
N ALA A 9 1.55 -6.69 15.66
CA ALA A 9 1.81 -7.73 16.67
C ALA A 9 2.93 -7.36 17.66
N GLY A 10 3.68 -6.29 17.39
CA GLY A 10 4.79 -5.83 18.20
C GLY A 10 5.37 -4.50 17.71
N GLN A 11 6.48 -4.08 18.31
CA GLN A 11 7.15 -2.81 17.96
C GLN A 11 8.47 -3.01 17.18
N ALA A 12 8.94 -4.24 17.03
CA ALA A 12 10.17 -4.61 16.33
C ALA A 12 10.02 -5.98 15.65
N GLY A 13 10.92 -6.30 14.72
CA GLY A 13 10.84 -7.52 13.90
C GLY A 13 9.69 -7.48 12.90
N LYS A 14 9.13 -8.63 12.57
CA LYS A 14 7.95 -8.72 11.68
C LYS A 14 6.69 -8.39 12.45
N VAL A 15 6.19 -7.16 12.32
CA VAL A 15 5.05 -6.63 13.10
C VAL A 15 3.71 -6.82 12.40
N HIS A 16 3.71 -7.03 11.08
CA HIS A 16 2.54 -7.45 10.30
C HIS A 16 2.87 -8.65 9.43
N ASP A 17 1.90 -9.56 9.29
CA ASP A 17 2.00 -10.76 8.45
C ASP A 17 0.63 -11.14 7.89
N ILE A 18 0.17 -10.41 6.89
CA ILE A 18 -1.12 -10.62 6.25
C ILE A 18 -0.88 -11.49 5.03
N THR A 19 -1.34 -12.73 5.10
CA THR A 19 -1.38 -13.67 3.98
C THR A 19 -2.79 -13.74 3.39
N PRO A 20 -2.96 -14.24 2.15
CA PRO A 20 -4.29 -14.47 1.59
C PRO A 20 -5.22 -15.27 2.51
N GLU A 21 -4.70 -16.32 3.15
CA GLU A 21 -5.45 -17.18 4.07
C GLU A 21 -5.90 -16.41 5.31
N SER A 22 -5.02 -15.59 5.90
CA SER A 22 -5.34 -14.79 7.10
C SER A 22 -6.30 -13.63 6.83
N ALA A 23 -6.33 -13.16 5.57
CA ALA A 23 -7.23 -12.11 5.11
C ALA A 23 -8.56 -12.66 4.60
N GLY A 24 -8.64 -13.97 4.32
CA GLY A 24 -9.82 -14.60 3.73
C GLY A 24 -10.01 -14.28 2.24
N TRP A 25 -8.91 -14.07 1.51
CA TRP A 25 -8.92 -13.71 0.08
C TRP A 25 -7.84 -14.50 -0.70
N SER A 26 -7.54 -14.14 -1.96
CA SER A 26 -6.73 -14.99 -2.85
C SER A 26 -5.39 -14.41 -3.32
N TYR A 27 -5.23 -13.09 -3.42
CA TYR A 27 -4.10 -12.48 -4.11
C TYR A 27 -3.13 -11.79 -3.16
N VAL A 28 -3.57 -10.73 -2.48
CA VAL A 28 -2.67 -9.80 -1.79
C VAL A 28 -2.07 -10.44 -0.54
N GLY A 29 -0.76 -10.24 -0.35
CA GLY A 29 -0.09 -10.44 0.92
C GLY A 29 0.71 -9.20 1.29
N PHE A 30 0.76 -8.89 2.58
CA PHE A 30 1.47 -7.73 3.11
C PHE A 30 2.15 -8.09 4.42
N SER A 31 3.47 -7.92 4.49
CA SER A 31 4.18 -7.95 5.77
C SER A 31 4.93 -6.64 6.00
N LEU A 32 5.20 -6.35 7.28
CA LEU A 32 5.97 -5.17 7.67
C LEU A 32 7.00 -5.57 8.70
N HIS A 33 8.24 -5.18 8.44
CA HIS A 33 9.37 -5.35 9.35
C HIS A 33 9.81 -4.00 9.91
N ARG A 34 9.99 -3.91 11.22
CA ARG A 34 10.64 -2.81 11.91
C ARG A 34 11.97 -3.30 12.45
N LEU A 35 13.05 -2.84 11.85
CA LEU A 35 14.40 -3.38 12.04
C LEU A 35 15.29 -2.32 12.70
N ALA A 36 16.06 -2.74 13.71
CA ALA A 36 17.18 -1.95 14.22
C ALA A 36 18.42 -2.10 13.31
N PRO A 37 19.39 -1.18 13.36
CA PRO A 37 20.64 -1.32 12.61
C PRO A 37 21.31 -2.67 12.85
N GLY A 38 21.67 -3.36 11.76
CA GLY A 38 22.28 -4.69 11.78
C GLY A 38 21.28 -5.86 11.76
N GLU A 39 19.99 -5.63 12.05
CA GLU A 39 18.96 -6.66 11.92
C GLU A 39 18.65 -6.97 10.45
N ARG A 40 18.18 -8.20 10.20
CA ARG A 40 17.93 -8.72 8.85
C ARG A 40 16.53 -9.31 8.73
N ALA A 41 15.86 -8.98 7.63
CA ALA A 41 14.69 -9.70 7.13
C ALA A 41 15.06 -10.43 5.82
N ALA A 42 14.51 -11.62 5.61
CA ALA A 42 14.73 -12.41 4.40
C ALA A 42 13.57 -13.38 4.18
N ALA A 43 13.27 -13.69 2.93
CA ALA A 43 12.33 -14.74 2.56
C ALA A 43 12.56 -15.19 1.11
N SER A 44 12.03 -16.37 0.80
CA SER A 44 11.85 -16.84 -0.58
C SER A 44 10.47 -16.43 -1.07
N THR A 45 10.35 -15.96 -2.31
CA THR A 45 9.08 -15.53 -2.89
C THR A 45 8.22 -16.71 -3.34
N GLY A 46 8.81 -17.87 -3.62
CA GLY A 46 8.08 -19.08 -4.00
C GLY A 46 7.26 -18.84 -5.28
N ALA A 47 5.97 -19.14 -5.29
CA ALA A 47 5.09 -18.87 -6.44
C ALA A 47 4.54 -17.42 -6.48
N ARG A 48 5.08 -16.53 -5.66
CA ARG A 48 4.62 -15.15 -5.53
C ARG A 48 5.70 -14.20 -6.04
N GLU A 49 5.32 -13.04 -6.52
CA GLU A 49 6.24 -11.91 -6.69
C GLU A 49 6.21 -11.01 -5.44
N ALA A 50 7.23 -10.15 -5.28
CA ALA A 50 7.27 -9.18 -4.20
C ALA A 50 7.79 -7.81 -4.63
N ILE A 51 7.26 -6.76 -4.00
CA ILE A 51 7.85 -5.42 -3.98
C ILE A 51 8.23 -5.09 -2.55
N LEU A 52 9.54 -4.95 -2.32
CA LEU A 52 10.12 -4.47 -1.09
C LEU A 52 10.08 -2.94 -1.10
N VAL A 53 9.39 -2.31 -0.15
CA VAL A 53 9.31 -0.85 -0.01
C VAL A 53 10.03 -0.44 1.27
N LEU A 54 11.12 0.31 1.15
CA LEU A 54 11.71 0.99 2.30
C LEU A 54 10.84 2.20 2.64
N VAL A 55 9.86 1.97 3.52
CA VAL A 55 8.92 3.01 3.97
C VAL A 55 9.70 4.10 4.69
N GLU A 56 10.64 3.71 5.54
CA GLU A 56 11.55 4.60 6.27
C GLU A 56 12.90 3.89 6.46
N GLY A 57 13.97 4.66 6.59
CA GLY A 57 15.30 4.14 6.89
C GLY A 57 16.11 3.73 5.66
N ARG A 58 17.17 2.96 5.92
CA ARG A 58 18.12 2.43 4.94
C ARG A 58 18.40 0.97 5.19
N ALA A 59 18.63 0.23 4.12
CA ALA A 59 19.04 -1.16 4.17
C ALA A 59 19.89 -1.55 2.95
N GLU A 60 20.83 -2.46 3.16
CA GLU A 60 21.48 -3.20 2.09
C GLU A 60 20.55 -4.33 1.63
N ILE A 61 20.17 -4.32 0.35
CA ILE A 61 19.22 -5.27 -0.22
C ILE A 61 19.90 -6.20 -1.22
N THR A 62 19.57 -7.48 -1.13
CA THR A 62 19.87 -8.51 -2.13
C THR A 62 18.55 -9.09 -2.63
N ALA A 63 18.41 -9.29 -3.94
CA ALA A 63 17.25 -9.96 -4.54
C ALA A 63 17.68 -10.76 -5.77
N ASP A 64 17.18 -11.98 -5.91
CA ASP A 64 17.52 -12.88 -7.02
C ASP A 64 19.04 -13.04 -7.17
N GLU A 65 19.71 -13.32 -6.05
CA GLU A 65 21.19 -13.46 -5.93
C GLU A 65 22.00 -12.21 -6.31
N ARG A 66 21.36 -11.07 -6.57
CA ARG A 66 22.03 -9.81 -6.95
C ARG A 66 22.05 -8.82 -5.81
N GLU A 67 23.21 -8.21 -5.59
CA GLU A 67 23.34 -7.05 -4.71
C GLU A 67 22.70 -5.82 -5.36
N MET A 68 21.70 -5.24 -4.68
CA MET A 68 21.05 -4.01 -5.10
C MET A 68 21.71 -2.76 -4.48
N GLY A 69 22.66 -2.97 -3.55
CA GLY A 69 23.35 -1.92 -2.79
C GLY A 69 22.60 -1.48 -1.53
N GLU A 70 23.12 -0.44 -0.88
CA GLU A 70 22.37 0.29 0.16
C GLU A 70 21.32 1.17 -0.50
N LEU A 71 20.06 0.96 -0.12
CA LEU A 71 18.91 1.70 -0.58
C LEU A 71 18.21 2.37 0.61
N GLY A 72 17.30 3.29 0.32
CA GLY A 72 16.58 4.07 1.33
C GLY A 72 17.04 5.53 1.37
N GLY A 73 16.39 6.35 2.18
CA GLY A 73 16.69 7.78 2.17
C GLY A 73 15.92 8.58 3.21
N ARG A 74 14.59 8.54 3.15
CA ARG A 74 13.71 9.21 4.12
C ARG A 74 13.74 8.46 5.45
N MET A 75 13.97 9.17 6.55
CA MET A 75 13.96 8.61 7.91
C MET A 75 12.56 8.70 8.52
N ASP A 76 11.77 9.66 8.04
CA ASP A 76 10.35 9.79 8.34
C ASP A 76 9.56 9.77 7.02
N VAL A 77 8.49 8.97 6.96
CA VAL A 77 7.61 8.91 5.79
C VAL A 77 7.05 10.29 5.43
N PHE A 78 6.81 11.14 6.43
CA PHE A 78 6.27 12.49 6.27
C PHE A 78 7.26 13.50 5.68
N GLU A 79 8.51 13.10 5.37
CA GLU A 79 9.40 13.85 4.48
C GLU A 79 8.89 13.91 3.03
N ARG A 80 7.93 13.05 2.66
CA ARG A 80 7.23 13.06 1.35
C ARG A 80 8.15 12.98 0.14
N THR A 81 9.32 12.36 0.30
CA THR A 81 10.16 11.99 -0.84
C THR A 81 9.78 10.59 -1.35
N PRO A 82 9.86 10.31 -2.66
CA PRO A 82 9.57 8.98 -3.18
C PRO A 82 10.45 7.89 -2.54
N PRO A 83 9.90 6.70 -2.26
CA PRO A 83 10.65 5.62 -1.61
C PRO A 83 11.63 4.95 -2.58
N HIS A 84 12.64 4.30 -1.99
CA HIS A 84 13.37 3.24 -2.68
C HIS A 84 12.60 1.94 -2.53
N CYS A 85 12.41 1.23 -3.64
CA CYS A 85 11.77 -0.07 -3.63
C CYS A 85 12.58 -1.07 -4.47
N VAL A 86 12.35 -2.37 -4.29
CA VAL A 86 12.95 -3.44 -5.11
C VAL A 86 11.86 -4.41 -5.51
N TYR A 87 11.71 -4.65 -6.81
CA TYR A 87 10.91 -5.74 -7.33
C TYR A 87 11.71 -7.04 -7.26
N VAL A 88 11.07 -8.12 -6.81
CA VAL A 88 11.63 -9.46 -6.69
C VAL A 88 10.65 -10.42 -7.39
N PRO A 89 11.10 -11.17 -8.41
CA PRO A 89 10.23 -12.09 -9.13
C PRO A 89 9.83 -13.29 -8.27
N ASP A 90 8.89 -14.08 -8.77
CA ASP A 90 8.66 -15.43 -8.27
C ASP A 90 9.90 -16.33 -8.43
N GLY A 91 9.99 -17.33 -7.56
CA GLY A 91 11.09 -18.29 -7.51
C GLY A 91 12.41 -17.73 -6.97
N ALA A 92 12.43 -16.50 -6.47
CA ALA A 92 13.65 -15.82 -6.04
C ALA A 92 13.73 -15.64 -4.52
N ASP A 93 14.96 -15.50 -4.02
CA ASP A 93 15.23 -15.13 -2.64
C ASP A 93 15.52 -13.63 -2.53
N TRP A 94 15.14 -13.03 -1.41
CA TRP A 94 15.55 -11.68 -1.05
C TRP A 94 16.03 -11.59 0.39
N SER A 95 16.85 -10.57 0.65
CA SER A 95 17.16 -10.16 2.01
C SER A 95 17.44 -8.67 2.12
N ALA A 96 17.11 -8.10 3.26
CA ALA A 96 17.40 -6.72 3.62
C ALA A 96 18.05 -6.68 4.98
N ARG A 97 19.24 -6.10 5.07
CA ARG A 97 19.95 -5.80 6.32
C ARG A 97 19.85 -4.32 6.58
N ALA A 98 19.24 -3.93 7.69
CA ALA A 98 19.05 -2.53 8.02
C ALA A 98 20.40 -1.87 8.36
N THR A 99 20.70 -0.73 7.75
CA THR A 99 21.89 0.09 8.06
C THR A 99 21.55 1.31 8.91
N SER A 100 20.25 1.61 9.06
CA SER A 100 19.67 2.48 10.07
C SER A 100 18.52 1.77 10.79
N GLU A 101 17.78 2.43 11.68
CA GLU A 101 16.41 1.98 11.95
C GLU A 101 15.63 2.01 10.63
N ALA A 102 14.91 0.92 10.33
CA ALA A 102 14.24 0.76 9.05
C ALA A 102 12.83 0.17 9.20
N THR A 103 11.89 0.72 8.44
CA THR A 103 10.56 0.17 8.26
C THR A 103 10.46 -0.37 6.83
N LEU A 104 10.49 -1.70 6.69
CA LEU A 104 10.45 -2.39 5.41
C LEU A 104 9.08 -3.06 5.21
N ALA A 105 8.34 -2.64 4.20
CA ALA A 105 7.13 -3.33 3.77
C ALA A 105 7.46 -4.35 2.67
N VAL A 106 6.83 -5.52 2.73
CA VAL A 106 6.90 -6.56 1.70
C VAL A 106 5.50 -6.73 1.13
N CYS A 107 5.30 -6.18 -0.07
CA CYS A 107 4.06 -6.30 -0.83
C CYS A 107 4.17 -7.57 -1.67
N SER A 108 3.20 -8.48 -1.66
CA SER A 108 3.27 -9.72 -2.44
C SER A 108 1.96 -10.06 -3.12
N ALA A 109 2.04 -10.73 -4.27
CA ALA A 109 0.92 -11.27 -5.02
C ALA A 109 1.39 -12.50 -5.81
N PRO A 110 0.49 -13.31 -6.42
CA PRO A 110 0.92 -14.38 -7.32
C PRO A 110 1.82 -13.84 -8.45
N GLY A 111 2.94 -14.51 -8.71
CA GLY A 111 3.81 -14.21 -9.84
C GLY A 111 3.50 -15.12 -11.02
N ALA A 112 3.75 -14.65 -12.23
CA ALA A 112 3.63 -15.40 -13.47
C ALA A 112 4.96 -15.50 -14.24
N GLY A 113 6.01 -14.88 -13.72
CA GLY A 113 7.30 -14.71 -14.36
C GLY A 113 7.24 -13.70 -15.50
N GLY A 114 8.38 -13.05 -15.79
CA GLY A 114 8.48 -12.12 -16.92
C GLY A 114 9.30 -10.87 -16.64
N HIS A 115 9.53 -10.55 -15.36
CA HIS A 115 10.31 -9.38 -14.96
C HIS A 115 11.54 -9.78 -14.15
N PRO A 116 12.73 -9.20 -14.41
CA PRO A 116 13.90 -9.43 -13.57
C PRO A 116 13.82 -8.62 -12.28
N ALA A 117 14.52 -9.09 -11.24
CA ALA A 117 14.73 -8.29 -10.03
C ALA A 117 15.37 -6.95 -10.38
N GLN A 118 14.82 -5.86 -9.85
CA GLN A 118 15.26 -4.49 -10.18
C GLN A 118 14.90 -3.49 -9.09
N VAL A 119 15.73 -2.44 -8.95
CA VAL A 119 15.41 -1.29 -8.11
C VAL A 119 14.32 -0.47 -8.80
N ILE A 120 13.27 -0.15 -8.05
CA ILE A 120 12.16 0.68 -8.47
C ILE A 120 12.05 1.90 -7.54
N GLY A 121 12.33 3.09 -8.09
CA GLY A 121 12.32 4.33 -7.30
C GLY A 121 13.65 4.62 -6.59
N PRO A 122 13.87 5.87 -6.15
CA PRO A 122 12.98 7.02 -6.30
C PRO A 122 12.91 7.52 -7.74
N ALA A 123 13.94 7.25 -8.54
CA ALA A 123 13.93 7.56 -9.97
C ALA A 123 12.75 6.89 -10.69
N GLY A 124 12.04 7.66 -11.51
CA GLY A 124 10.85 7.20 -12.24
C GLY A 124 9.55 7.24 -11.44
N ILE A 125 9.58 7.58 -10.14
CA ILE A 125 8.37 7.85 -9.36
C ILE A 125 8.08 9.35 -9.42
N HIS A 126 7.02 9.72 -10.11
CA HIS A 126 6.60 11.11 -10.26
C HIS A 126 5.46 11.42 -9.29
N PRO A 127 5.64 12.38 -8.35
CA PRO A 127 4.58 12.78 -7.45
C PRO A 127 3.39 13.40 -8.19
N VAL A 128 2.19 12.98 -7.80
CA VAL A 128 0.93 13.49 -8.36
C VAL A 128 0.11 14.12 -7.23
N VAL A 129 -0.43 15.31 -7.49
CA VAL A 129 -1.45 15.92 -6.63
C VAL A 129 -2.82 15.60 -7.21
N ARG A 130 -3.74 15.11 -6.37
CA ARG A 130 -5.11 14.76 -6.78
C ARG A 130 -6.12 15.42 -5.85
N GLY A 131 -7.25 15.87 -6.41
CA GLY A 131 -8.36 16.48 -5.67
C GLY A 131 -8.22 17.98 -5.46
N LYS A 132 -9.24 18.60 -4.85
CA LYS A 132 -9.34 20.03 -4.59
C LYS A 132 -9.81 20.27 -3.14
N GLY A 133 -9.37 21.36 -2.53
CA GLY A 133 -9.75 21.73 -1.15
C GLY A 133 -9.48 20.61 -0.16
N ALA A 134 -10.46 20.29 0.69
CA ALA A 134 -10.37 19.21 1.68
C ALA A 134 -10.32 17.78 1.08
N ASN A 135 -10.26 17.63 -0.25
CA ASN A 135 -10.07 16.35 -0.94
C ASN A 135 -8.67 16.23 -1.57
N THR A 136 -7.77 17.19 -1.32
CA THR A 136 -6.42 17.24 -1.87
C THR A 136 -5.54 16.17 -1.21
N ARG A 137 -4.79 15.40 -2.01
CA ARG A 137 -3.77 14.44 -1.53
C ARG A 137 -2.58 14.39 -2.48
N HIS A 138 -1.46 13.90 -1.96
CA HIS A 138 -0.22 13.69 -2.71
C HIS A 138 0.01 12.19 -2.86
N ILE A 139 0.36 11.75 -4.07
CA ILE A 139 0.43 10.33 -4.43
C ILE A 139 1.79 10.05 -5.05
N HIS A 140 2.43 8.97 -4.62
CA HIS A 140 3.55 8.37 -5.32
C HIS A 140 3.11 7.02 -5.90
N ALA A 141 3.00 6.96 -7.23
CA ALA A 141 2.66 5.74 -7.97
C ALA A 141 3.92 4.87 -8.12
N ILE A 142 4.16 3.95 -7.19
CA ILE A 142 5.40 3.14 -7.11
C ILE A 142 5.45 2.13 -8.27
N ALA A 143 4.39 1.33 -8.40
CA ALA A 143 4.28 0.25 -9.39
C ALA A 143 2.83 0.10 -9.86
N MET A 144 2.23 1.17 -10.38
CA MET A 144 0.87 1.14 -10.95
C MET A 144 0.87 0.58 -12.39
N GLU A 145 -0.32 0.35 -12.96
CA GLU A 145 -0.52 -0.36 -14.24
C GLU A 145 0.26 0.19 -15.44
N GLU A 146 0.60 1.48 -15.44
CA GLU A 146 1.37 2.15 -16.50
C GLU A 146 2.86 1.77 -16.48
N ARG A 147 3.33 1.17 -15.40
CA ARG A 147 4.70 0.73 -15.22
C ARG A 147 4.76 -0.80 -15.34
N ASP A 148 5.43 -1.28 -16.38
CA ASP A 148 5.65 -2.70 -16.63
C ASP A 148 6.83 -3.23 -15.81
N VAL A 149 6.57 -3.53 -14.54
CA VAL A 149 7.58 -3.99 -13.56
C VAL A 149 7.12 -5.16 -12.70
N ALA A 150 5.86 -5.58 -12.81
CA ALA A 150 5.25 -6.61 -11.99
C ALA A 150 4.10 -7.27 -12.75
N ASP A 151 3.83 -8.52 -12.39
CA ASP A 151 2.80 -9.36 -13.01
C ASP A 151 1.40 -9.01 -12.49
N SER A 152 1.25 -8.92 -11.17
CA SER A 152 -0.03 -8.75 -10.46
C SER A 152 -0.05 -7.48 -9.60
N LEU A 153 1.07 -7.11 -9.00
CA LEU A 153 1.17 -6.06 -7.98
C LEU A 153 0.90 -4.67 -8.53
N LEU A 154 -0.02 -3.98 -7.87
CA LEU A 154 -0.24 -2.54 -7.95
C LEU A 154 0.12 -1.95 -6.58
N VAL A 155 1.15 -1.09 -6.53
CA VAL A 155 1.64 -0.49 -5.28
C VAL A 155 1.69 1.03 -5.41
N THR A 156 1.11 1.74 -4.46
CA THR A 156 1.13 3.21 -4.39
C THR A 156 1.10 3.67 -2.95
N GLU A 157 1.64 4.84 -2.67
CA GLU A 157 1.48 5.50 -1.38
C GLU A 157 0.79 6.86 -1.53
N VAL A 158 0.05 7.26 -0.50
CA VAL A 158 -0.74 8.47 -0.49
C VAL A 158 -0.55 9.21 0.83
N PHE A 159 -0.38 10.54 0.72
CA PHE A 159 -0.32 11.48 1.82
C PHE A 159 -1.58 12.33 1.81
N THR A 160 -2.37 12.21 2.88
CA THR A 160 -3.59 12.95 3.14
C THR A 160 -3.27 14.05 4.17
N PRO A 161 -3.30 15.33 3.76
CA PRO A 161 -3.12 16.45 4.68
C PRO A 161 -4.15 16.47 5.80
N ASP A 162 -3.90 17.26 6.84
CA ASP A 162 -4.79 17.33 7.99
C ASP A 162 -6.17 17.90 7.63
N GLY A 163 -7.21 17.31 8.24
CA GLY A 163 -8.60 17.64 7.92
C GLY A 163 -9.09 17.18 6.53
N ASN A 164 -8.24 16.54 5.72
CA ASN A 164 -8.61 16.11 4.37
C ASN A 164 -9.16 14.68 4.33
N TRP A 165 -9.83 14.38 3.20
CA TRP A 165 -10.26 13.05 2.80
C TRP A 165 -9.49 12.57 1.56
N SER A 166 -9.27 11.26 1.49
CA SER A 166 -8.65 10.54 0.39
C SER A 166 -9.33 9.18 0.20
N SER A 167 -8.93 8.41 -0.81
CA SER A 167 -9.78 7.38 -1.41
C SER A 167 -11.23 7.87 -1.62
N TYR A 168 -11.35 9.17 -1.94
CA TYR A 168 -12.59 9.94 -1.99
C TYR A 168 -12.69 10.75 -3.31
N PRO A 169 -13.85 10.83 -3.99
CA PRO A 169 -15.12 10.18 -3.66
C PRO A 169 -14.98 8.66 -3.49
N PRO A 170 -15.84 8.04 -2.65
CA PRO A 170 -15.70 6.62 -2.34
C PRO A 170 -15.76 5.82 -3.64
N HIS A 171 -14.82 4.90 -3.84
CA HIS A 171 -14.77 4.04 -5.02
C HIS A 171 -14.56 2.59 -4.63
N ARG A 172 -14.88 1.67 -5.55
CA ARG A 172 -14.69 0.23 -5.39
C ARG A 172 -14.09 -0.41 -6.64
N HIS A 173 -13.41 -1.53 -6.44
CA HIS A 173 -12.83 -2.40 -7.46
C HIS A 173 -12.99 -3.85 -6.98
N ASP A 174 -14.25 -4.31 -6.91
CA ASP A 174 -14.66 -5.54 -6.23
C ASP A 174 -15.46 -6.50 -7.13
N GLU A 175 -15.43 -6.28 -8.45
CA GLU A 175 -16.12 -7.07 -9.46
C GLU A 175 -15.18 -7.34 -10.64
N ASP A 176 -15.19 -8.56 -11.18
CA ASP A 176 -14.42 -8.93 -12.37
C ASP A 176 -15.26 -8.70 -13.65
N SER A 177 -15.32 -7.43 -14.08
CA SER A 177 -16.11 -7.00 -15.24
C SER A 177 -15.33 -5.94 -16.03
N TYR A 178 -14.19 -6.34 -16.58
CA TYR A 178 -13.35 -5.48 -17.43
C TYR A 178 -14.06 -5.17 -18.77
N PRO A 179 -14.01 -3.91 -19.30
CA PRO A 179 -13.19 -2.78 -18.85
C PRO A 179 -13.82 -1.87 -17.78
N GLU A 180 -15.04 -2.13 -17.34
CA GLU A 180 -15.77 -1.19 -16.48
C GLU A 180 -15.26 -1.17 -15.02
N ILE A 181 -14.86 -2.32 -14.50
CA ILE A 181 -14.35 -2.51 -13.14
C ILE A 181 -13.51 -3.79 -13.09
N THR A 182 -12.49 -3.81 -12.26
CA THR A 182 -11.64 -4.99 -12.03
C THR A 182 -11.73 -5.42 -10.59
N TYR A 183 -11.62 -6.72 -10.33
CA TYR A 183 -11.51 -7.23 -8.96
C TYR A 183 -10.08 -7.01 -8.47
N LEU A 184 -9.90 -6.18 -7.45
CA LEU A 184 -8.64 -5.93 -6.79
C LEU A 184 -8.86 -5.95 -5.28
N GLU A 185 -8.25 -6.90 -4.61
CA GLU A 185 -8.08 -6.86 -3.15
C GLU A 185 -7.15 -5.70 -2.80
N GLU A 186 -7.33 -5.08 -1.64
CA GLU A 186 -6.48 -3.97 -1.23
C GLU A 186 -6.16 -3.97 0.28
N THR A 187 -4.90 -3.72 0.62
CA THR A 187 -4.47 -3.39 1.99
C THR A 187 -4.11 -1.91 2.11
N TYR A 188 -4.34 -1.33 3.28
CA TYR A 188 -3.92 0.03 3.65
C TYR A 188 -3.05 -0.02 4.90
N TYR A 189 -1.74 0.17 4.80
CA TYR A 189 -0.88 0.36 5.97
C TYR A 189 -0.77 1.84 6.32
N HIS A 190 -1.25 2.23 7.50
CA HIS A 190 -1.39 3.62 7.93
C HIS A 190 -0.24 4.13 8.80
N ARG A 191 0.10 5.40 8.60
CA ARG A 191 0.95 6.20 9.49
C ARG A 191 0.28 7.53 9.79
N LEU A 192 0.46 8.03 11.01
CA LEU A 192 -0.12 9.29 11.47
C LEU A 192 0.99 10.24 11.96
N ASN A 193 0.81 11.53 11.75
CA ASN A 193 1.69 12.58 12.26
C ASN A 193 0.87 13.74 12.82
N PRO A 194 0.98 14.07 14.12
CA PRO A 194 1.71 13.34 15.17
C PRO A 194 1.20 11.90 15.40
N PRO A 195 2.05 10.97 15.88
CA PRO A 195 1.77 9.53 15.87
C PRO A 195 0.67 9.06 16.84
N GLN A 196 0.29 9.87 17.82
CA GLN A 196 -0.82 9.58 18.74
C GLN A 196 -2.20 9.87 18.15
N GLY A 197 -2.26 10.40 16.91
CA GLY A 197 -3.51 10.68 16.22
C GLY A 197 -4.26 9.43 15.77
N PHE A 198 -5.38 9.67 15.11
CA PHE A 198 -6.16 8.64 14.43
C PHE A 198 -6.60 9.13 13.06
N GLY A 199 -6.76 8.21 12.12
CA GLY A 199 -7.55 8.39 10.90
C GLY A 199 -8.89 7.69 11.03
N PHE A 200 -9.81 7.99 10.12
CA PHE A 200 -11.08 7.29 9.99
C PHE A 200 -11.15 6.62 8.63
N GLN A 201 -11.37 5.31 8.60
CA GLN A 201 -11.62 4.57 7.37
C GLN A 201 -12.93 3.82 7.47
N ARG A 202 -13.77 3.92 6.45
CA ARG A 202 -15.03 3.18 6.35
C ARG A 202 -14.97 2.26 5.16
N VAL A 203 -15.26 0.97 5.33
CA VAL A 203 -15.40 0.00 4.23
C VAL A 203 -16.85 -0.43 4.13
N PHE A 204 -17.50 -0.18 2.99
CA PHE A 204 -18.93 -0.43 2.84
C PHE A 204 -19.41 -0.73 1.41
N THR A 205 -20.43 -1.58 1.29
CA THR A 205 -21.14 -1.82 0.01
C THR A 205 -22.39 -0.94 -0.10
N VAL A 206 -22.89 -0.76 -1.33
CA VAL A 206 -24.09 0.07 -1.59
C VAL A 206 -25.30 -0.46 -0.80
N ASP A 207 -25.46 -1.78 -0.78
CA ASP A 207 -26.54 -2.49 -0.06
C ASP A 207 -26.30 -2.59 1.46
N ARG A 208 -25.15 -2.12 1.96
CA ARG A 208 -24.75 -2.17 3.37
C ARG A 208 -24.59 -3.57 3.97
N SER A 209 -24.52 -4.63 3.13
CA SER A 209 -24.19 -5.98 3.59
C SER A 209 -22.79 -6.07 4.22
N LEU A 210 -21.89 -5.17 3.81
CA LEU A 210 -20.69 -4.79 4.54
C LEU A 210 -20.78 -3.29 4.85
N ASP A 211 -20.63 -2.90 6.11
CA ASP A 211 -20.50 -1.50 6.51
C ASP A 211 -19.75 -1.40 7.84
N VAL A 212 -18.47 -1.09 7.76
CA VAL A 212 -17.55 -1.10 8.89
C VAL A 212 -16.82 0.24 8.94
N SER A 213 -16.93 0.93 10.07
CA SER A 213 -16.22 2.18 10.35
C SER A 213 -15.14 1.94 11.41
N MET A 214 -13.93 2.39 11.14
CA MET A 214 -12.75 2.13 11.97
C MET A 214 -11.99 3.42 12.23
N ALA A 215 -11.60 3.63 13.49
CA ALA A 215 -10.54 4.58 13.83
C ALA A 215 -9.20 3.84 13.67
N VAL A 216 -8.40 4.24 12.68
CA VAL A 216 -7.07 3.68 12.42
C VAL A 216 -6.02 4.49 13.18
N GLU A 217 -5.09 3.80 13.81
CA GLU A 217 -3.98 4.38 14.55
C GLU A 217 -2.67 4.19 13.79
N ASN A 218 -1.60 4.82 14.28
CA ASN A 218 -0.27 4.72 13.67
C ASN A 218 0.22 3.26 13.64
N HIS A 219 0.65 2.82 12.46
CA HIS A 219 1.05 1.44 12.12
C HIS A 219 -0.07 0.42 11.97
N ASP A 220 -1.35 0.81 11.94
CA ASP A 220 -2.44 -0.13 11.65
C ASP A 220 -2.48 -0.54 10.17
N VAL A 221 -3.04 -1.70 9.89
CA VAL A 221 -3.41 -2.12 8.53
C VAL A 221 -4.92 -2.32 8.43
N VAL A 222 -5.54 -1.83 7.36
CA VAL A 222 -6.93 -2.14 7.01
C VAL A 222 -6.99 -3.02 5.77
N LEU A 223 -7.84 -4.04 5.81
CA LEU A 223 -8.14 -4.93 4.70
C LEU A 223 -9.42 -4.48 4.00
N VAL A 224 -9.38 -4.39 2.68
CA VAL A 224 -10.54 -4.03 1.84
C VAL A 224 -10.81 -5.19 0.87
N PRO A 225 -11.65 -6.17 1.27
CA PRO A 225 -11.99 -7.31 0.42
C PRO A 225 -13.02 -6.96 -0.67
N ARG A 226 -13.86 -5.94 -0.43
CA ARG A 226 -14.87 -5.40 -1.34
C ARG A 226 -15.43 -4.07 -0.85
N GLY A 227 -16.19 -3.39 -1.72
CA GLY A 227 -16.92 -2.18 -1.39
C GLY A 227 -16.08 -0.90 -1.47
N HIS A 228 -16.73 0.20 -1.12
CA HIS A 228 -16.17 1.54 -1.08
C HIS A 228 -15.41 1.78 0.20
N HIS A 229 -14.26 2.45 0.10
CA HIS A 229 -13.29 2.48 1.20
C HIS A 229 -12.63 3.87 1.43
N PRO A 230 -13.41 4.95 1.63
CA PRO A 230 -12.84 6.28 1.86
C PRO A 230 -12.09 6.38 3.19
N CYS A 231 -11.08 7.25 3.20
CA CYS A 231 -10.25 7.57 4.36
C CYS A 231 -10.31 9.07 4.65
N GLY A 232 -10.38 9.46 5.90
CA GLY A 232 -10.33 10.86 6.34
C GLY A 232 -9.45 11.00 7.57
N VAL A 233 -8.85 12.17 7.75
CA VAL A 233 -8.02 12.45 8.93
C VAL A 233 -8.51 13.73 9.62
N PRO A 234 -8.57 13.80 10.96
CA PRO A 234 -8.95 15.01 11.67
C PRO A 234 -7.96 16.16 11.43
N TYR A 235 -8.42 17.38 11.64
CA TYR A 235 -7.56 18.57 11.67
C TYR A 235 -6.45 18.42 12.73
N GLY A 236 -5.22 18.83 12.40
CA GLY A 236 -4.05 18.67 13.26
C GLY A 236 -3.31 17.33 13.16
N TYR A 237 -3.77 16.39 12.32
CA TYR A 237 -3.08 15.14 12.03
C TYR A 237 -2.95 14.91 10.53
N GLU A 238 -1.76 14.60 10.05
CA GLU A 238 -1.53 14.12 8.70
C GLU A 238 -1.59 12.59 8.68
N MET A 239 -2.07 12.03 7.58
CA MET A 239 -2.17 10.58 7.40
C MET A 239 -1.44 10.14 6.13
N TYR A 240 -0.61 9.12 6.27
CA TYR A 240 -0.01 8.41 5.17
C TYR A 240 -0.60 7.01 5.09
N TYR A 241 -0.75 6.46 3.88
CA TYR A 241 -0.90 5.03 3.72
C TYR A 241 -0.16 4.47 2.51
N LEU A 242 0.33 3.24 2.67
CA LEU A 242 0.85 2.39 1.58
C LEU A 242 -0.23 1.39 1.18
N ASN A 243 -0.59 1.40 -0.10
CA ASN A 243 -1.52 0.46 -0.70
C ASN A 243 -0.81 -0.66 -1.45
N VAL A 244 -1.35 -1.87 -1.28
CA VAL A 244 -1.03 -3.03 -2.11
C VAL A 244 -2.33 -3.56 -2.67
N MET A 245 -2.39 -3.66 -3.99
CA MET A 245 -3.50 -4.19 -4.73
C MET A 245 -3.05 -5.33 -5.63
N ALA A 246 -3.89 -6.34 -5.79
CA ALA A 246 -3.73 -7.41 -6.77
C ALA A 246 -5.07 -8.10 -7.03
N GLY A 247 -5.17 -8.75 -8.18
CA GLY A 247 -6.36 -9.48 -8.63
C GLY A 247 -6.06 -10.26 -9.91
N PRO A 248 -7.08 -10.85 -10.56
CA PRO A 248 -6.88 -11.67 -11.77
C PRO A 248 -6.34 -10.88 -12.96
N LEU A 249 -6.51 -9.54 -12.96
CA LEU A 249 -6.03 -8.66 -14.00
C LEU A 249 -5.37 -7.43 -13.39
N ARG A 250 -4.09 -7.19 -13.72
CA ARG A 250 -3.32 -6.01 -13.31
C ARG A 250 -3.74 -4.76 -14.09
N LYS A 251 -4.98 -4.30 -13.84
CA LYS A 251 -5.53 -3.05 -14.36
C LYS A 251 -6.31 -2.36 -13.25
N TRP A 252 -6.09 -1.07 -13.04
CA TRP A 252 -6.82 -0.32 -12.00
C TRP A 252 -8.08 0.30 -12.59
N ARG A 253 -9.20 -0.43 -12.52
CA ARG A 253 -10.52 0.05 -12.94
C ARG A 253 -11.46 0.04 -11.74
N PHE A 254 -12.05 1.18 -11.44
CA PHE A 254 -12.91 1.37 -10.29
C PHE A 254 -14.23 2.04 -10.69
N ARG A 255 -15.24 1.88 -9.83
CA ARG A 255 -16.49 2.64 -9.90
C ARG A 255 -16.65 3.50 -8.64
N ASN A 256 -17.02 4.75 -8.83
CA ASN A 256 -17.41 5.62 -7.72
C ASN A 256 -18.76 5.19 -7.15
N HIS A 257 -19.01 5.54 -5.90
CA HIS A 257 -20.33 5.41 -5.31
C HIS A 257 -21.32 6.30 -6.07
N PRO A 258 -22.49 5.80 -6.51
CA PRO A 258 -23.41 6.54 -7.36
C PRO A 258 -23.85 7.88 -6.74
N ASP A 259 -24.16 7.89 -5.44
CA ASP A 259 -24.58 9.11 -4.72
C ASP A 259 -23.47 10.18 -4.58
N HIS A 260 -22.21 9.83 -4.87
CA HIS A 260 -21.05 10.69 -4.69
C HIS A 260 -20.27 10.93 -5.99
N ASP A 261 -20.66 10.27 -7.10
CA ASP A 261 -19.99 10.41 -8.40
C ASP A 261 -20.03 11.86 -8.92
N TRP A 262 -21.06 12.62 -8.56
CA TRP A 262 -21.16 14.04 -8.91
C TRP A 262 -19.93 14.86 -8.49
N ILE A 263 -19.25 14.49 -7.40
CA ILE A 263 -18.03 15.16 -6.93
C ILE A 263 -16.88 14.87 -7.91
N PHE A 264 -16.74 13.61 -8.33
CA PHE A 264 -15.73 13.20 -9.31
C PHE A 264 -15.98 13.88 -10.65
N GLN A 265 -17.23 13.91 -11.14
CA GLN A 265 -17.58 14.56 -12.40
C GLN A 265 -17.36 16.08 -12.35
N ARG A 266 -17.60 16.73 -11.21
CA ARG A 266 -17.35 18.16 -11.02
C ARG A 266 -15.85 18.48 -10.99
N ASP A 267 -15.04 17.61 -10.41
CA ASP A 267 -13.62 17.86 -10.12
C ASP A 267 -12.65 17.20 -11.12
N LYS A 268 -13.14 16.59 -12.20
CA LYS A 268 -12.32 15.86 -13.20
C LYS A 268 -11.41 16.74 -14.06
N ASP A 269 -11.72 18.04 -14.13
CA ASP A 269 -10.97 19.07 -14.86
C ASP A 269 -10.11 19.91 -13.90
#